data_AF-X0STK0-F1
#
_entry.id   AF-X0STK0-F1
#
_cell.length_a   1.000
_cell.length_b   1.000
_cell.length_c   1.000
_cell.angle_alpha   90.00
_cell.angle_beta   90.00
_cell.angle_gamma   90.00
#
_symmetry.space_group_name_H-M   'P 1'
#
loop_
_entity.id
_entity.type
_entity.pdbx_description
1 polymer ?
#
loop_
_entity_poly.entity_id
_entity_poly.type
_entity_poly.pdbx_seq_one_letter_code
_entity_poly.pdbx_strand_id
1 'polypeptide(L)'
;MEELEIKLQNLKVEPKCVNVRTLSDISINFSVNQDIPNGSSIIFRFRGGRNNKNDWYYLQPYDPQMKGYVTLSLSSQVKIVPVLISGKELLIKYIVCEENGIKAGTVFHLNIFKTLVQSLVEQNKKVEVLIKLPNQKLITPDICPTINVINTKFDHVTIICPSIVSTNKEFKILIRVEDKFNNLIKNFSDNIQLYKSTKSKDRDYIASLKFKEENEGIFKKNDFKISESGTYSIEAFYNGSYFKSNPIICLDDPNEKNLFWGYIHGHSNKSDG
;
A
#
# COMPACT_ATOMS: atom_id res chain seq x y z
N MET A 1 -36.39 -14.21 12.96
CA MET A 1 -35.15 -15.01 12.91
C MET A 1 -34.03 -14.00 13.13
N GLU A 2 -33.45 -13.94 14.32
CA GLU A 2 -32.28 -13.10 14.56
C GLU A 2 -31.14 -13.59 13.67
N GLU A 3 -30.48 -12.67 12.96
CA GLU A 3 -29.27 -12.99 12.22
C GLU A 3 -28.20 -13.45 13.21
N LEU A 4 -27.61 -14.63 12.96
CA LEU A 4 -26.47 -15.14 13.72
C LEU A 4 -25.30 -14.14 13.59
N GLU A 5 -25.09 -13.33 14.63
CA GLU A 5 -24.05 -12.31 14.65
C GLU A 5 -22.76 -12.88 15.30
N ILE A 6 -21.92 -13.54 14.49
CA ILE A 6 -20.60 -13.97 14.96
C ILE A 6 -19.66 -12.77 14.99
N LYS A 7 -19.13 -12.46 16.18
CA LYS A 7 -18.22 -11.35 16.45
C LYS A 7 -16.83 -11.86 16.82
N LEU A 8 -15.82 -11.12 16.39
CA LEU A 8 -14.45 -11.31 16.89
C LEU A 8 -14.28 -10.58 18.22
N GLN A 9 -13.59 -11.21 19.16
CA GLN A 9 -13.30 -10.68 20.49
C GLN A 9 -11.80 -10.83 20.78
N ASN A 10 -11.29 -10.09 21.77
CA ASN A 10 -9.89 -10.19 22.22
C ASN A 10 -8.86 -10.05 21.09
N LEU A 11 -9.18 -9.23 20.08
CA LEU A 11 -8.42 -9.10 18.86
C LEU A 11 -7.07 -8.42 19.12
N LYS A 12 -5.98 -9.08 18.74
CA LYS A 12 -4.60 -8.58 18.84
C LYS A 12 -3.84 -8.88 17.55
N VAL A 13 -3.15 -7.88 17.01
CA VAL A 13 -2.31 -8.00 15.81
C VAL A 13 -0.89 -7.55 16.13
N GLU A 14 0.10 -8.39 15.79
CA GLU A 14 1.52 -8.11 15.97
C GLU A 14 2.32 -8.49 14.71
N PRO A 15 3.24 -7.64 14.23
CA PRO A 15 3.44 -6.25 14.65
C PRO A 15 2.27 -5.37 14.19
N LYS A 16 2.09 -4.21 14.85
CA LYS A 16 1.09 -3.21 14.43
C LYS A 16 1.45 -2.52 13.11
N CYS A 17 2.74 -2.49 12.77
CA CYS A 17 3.27 -1.84 11.56
C CYS A 17 4.22 -2.78 10.83
N VAL A 18 4.12 -2.80 9.49
CA VAL A 18 5.04 -3.50 8.59
C VAL A 18 5.47 -2.60 7.44
N ASN A 19 6.71 -2.73 6.99
CA ASN A 19 7.23 -1.94 5.88
C ASN A 19 6.80 -2.55 4.54
N VAL A 20 6.42 -1.70 3.58
CA VAL A 20 6.13 -2.13 2.20
C VAL A 20 7.26 -3.00 1.64
N ARG A 21 6.89 -4.07 0.92
CA ARG A 21 7.83 -4.98 0.22
C ARG A 21 8.98 -5.51 1.09
N THR A 22 8.75 -5.65 2.39
CA THR A 22 9.65 -6.38 3.29
C THR A 22 9.07 -7.76 3.60
N LEU A 23 9.94 -8.72 3.92
CA LEU A 23 9.49 -9.98 4.49
C LEU A 23 9.16 -9.72 5.96
N SER A 24 7.96 -10.10 6.39
CA SER A 24 7.49 -9.86 7.75
C SER A 24 6.79 -11.09 8.31
N ASP A 25 6.95 -11.27 9.62
CA ASP A 25 6.15 -12.21 10.39
C ASP A 25 4.93 -11.45 10.95
N ILE A 26 3.74 -12.03 10.87
CA ILE A 26 2.48 -11.43 11.32
C ILE A 26 1.72 -12.46 12.15
N SER A 27 1.30 -12.06 13.35
CA SER A 27 0.48 -12.82 14.27
C SER A 27 -0.85 -12.10 14.51
N ILE A 28 -1.95 -12.84 14.38
CA ILE A 28 -3.30 -12.36 14.64
C ILE A 28 -3.94 -13.31 15.65
N ASN A 29 -4.32 -12.77 16.80
CA ASN A 29 -4.99 -13.49 17.87
C ASN A 29 -6.41 -12.95 18.04
N PHE A 30 -7.39 -13.82 18.21
CA PHE A 30 -8.77 -13.43 18.49
C PHE A 30 -9.56 -14.61 19.04
N SER A 31 -10.72 -14.38 19.62
CA SER A 31 -11.73 -15.40 19.93
C SER A 31 -13.05 -15.06 19.24
N VAL A 32 -13.97 -16.02 19.18
CA VAL A 32 -15.33 -15.80 18.67
C VAL A 32 -16.37 -15.97 19.79
N ASN A 33 -17.47 -15.23 19.69
CA ASN A 33 -18.55 -15.26 20.69
C ASN A 33 -19.52 -16.44 20.54
N GLN A 34 -19.38 -17.27 19.50
CA GLN A 34 -20.31 -18.36 19.20
C GLN A 34 -19.57 -19.64 18.81
N ASP A 35 -20.23 -20.78 19.00
CA ASP A 35 -19.74 -22.08 18.53
C ASP A 35 -19.66 -22.09 16.99
N ILE A 36 -18.58 -22.65 16.45
CA ILE A 36 -18.39 -22.89 15.02
C ILE A 36 -18.52 -24.40 14.77
N PRO A 37 -19.62 -24.88 14.16
CA PRO A 37 -19.89 -26.31 13.99
C PRO A 37 -18.91 -26.98 13.00
N ASN A 38 -18.85 -28.31 13.06
CA ASN A 38 -18.20 -29.14 12.06
C ASN A 38 -18.66 -28.78 10.64
N GLY A 39 -17.76 -28.81 9.67
CA GLY A 39 -18.02 -28.49 8.27
C GLY A 39 -17.99 -26.99 7.96
N SER A 40 -17.84 -26.14 8.99
CA SER A 40 -17.63 -24.71 8.80
C SER A 40 -16.29 -24.40 8.15
N SER A 41 -16.16 -23.21 7.60
CA SER A 41 -14.91 -22.68 7.07
C SER A 41 -14.55 -21.35 7.69
N ILE A 42 -13.30 -21.22 8.14
CA ILE A 42 -12.71 -19.97 8.60
C ILE A 42 -11.79 -19.47 7.49
N ILE A 43 -12.00 -18.26 7.00
CA ILE A 43 -11.36 -17.73 5.81
C ILE A 43 -10.61 -16.47 6.18
N PHE A 44 -9.31 -16.44 5.90
CA PHE A 44 -8.46 -15.27 6.03
C PHE A 44 -8.16 -14.72 4.64
N ARG A 45 -8.50 -13.45 4.40
CA ARG A 45 -8.32 -12.80 3.10
C ARG A 45 -7.45 -11.55 3.22
N PHE A 46 -6.35 -11.57 2.47
CA PHE A 46 -5.39 -10.46 2.36
C PHE A 46 -5.59 -9.79 1.00
N ARG A 47 -6.35 -8.70 0.95
CA ARG A 47 -6.48 -7.91 -0.29
C ARG A 47 -5.30 -6.95 -0.41
N GLY A 48 -4.81 -6.66 -1.61
CA GLY A 48 -3.92 -5.51 -1.83
C GLY A 48 -4.68 -4.18 -1.82
N GLY A 49 -3.96 -3.07 -1.99
CA GLY A 49 -4.57 -1.75 -2.18
C GLY A 49 -5.36 -1.66 -3.51
N ARG A 50 -6.33 -0.74 -3.60
CA ARG A 50 -7.20 -0.53 -4.78
C ARG A 50 -7.88 -1.80 -5.31
N ASN A 51 -8.23 -2.73 -4.42
CA ASN A 51 -8.83 -4.02 -4.79
C ASN A 51 -7.91 -4.90 -5.67
N ASN A 52 -6.60 -4.61 -5.72
CA ASN A 52 -5.63 -5.46 -6.37
C ASN A 52 -5.49 -6.73 -5.54
N LYS A 53 -6.04 -7.83 -6.04
CA LYS A 53 -6.35 -8.99 -5.20
C LYS A 53 -5.11 -9.81 -4.79
N ASN A 54 -3.91 -9.45 -5.30
CA ASN A 54 -2.65 -10.19 -5.13
C ASN A 54 -1.43 -9.30 -4.82
N ASP A 55 -1.52 -8.36 -3.89
CA ASP A 55 -0.34 -7.58 -3.49
C ASP A 55 0.37 -8.09 -2.22
N TRP A 56 -0.14 -9.15 -1.59
CA TRP A 56 0.58 -9.92 -0.58
C TRP A 56 1.10 -11.20 -1.22
N TYR A 57 2.36 -11.58 -0.98
CA TYR A 57 2.97 -12.71 -1.70
C TYR A 57 3.43 -13.84 -0.77
N TYR A 58 3.49 -15.02 -1.38
CA TYR A 58 3.97 -16.27 -0.77
C TYR A 58 3.05 -16.90 0.27
N LEU A 59 1.86 -16.34 0.53
CA LEU A 59 0.89 -16.93 1.46
C LEU A 59 0.57 -18.39 1.09
N GLN A 60 0.91 -19.32 1.97
CA GLN A 60 0.72 -20.75 1.77
C GLN A 60 0.68 -21.51 3.12
N PRO A 61 -0.14 -22.55 3.29
CA PRO A 61 -0.25 -23.29 4.56
C PRO A 61 0.41 -24.68 4.54
N TYR A 62 1.23 -25.00 3.54
CA TYR A 62 1.69 -26.37 3.26
C TYR A 62 3.12 -26.66 3.70
N ASP A 63 4.07 -25.75 3.45
CA ASP A 63 5.49 -25.98 3.68
C ASP A 63 6.05 -25.03 4.76
N PRO A 64 6.40 -25.52 5.96
CA PRO A 64 6.92 -24.69 7.04
C PRO A 64 8.28 -24.05 6.78
N GLN A 65 9.04 -24.53 5.79
CA GLN A 65 10.36 -23.98 5.45
C GLN A 65 10.27 -22.84 4.42
N MET A 66 9.13 -22.71 3.75
CA MET A 66 8.95 -21.73 2.68
C MET A 66 8.40 -20.40 3.18
N LYS A 67 8.73 -19.32 2.45
CA LYS A 67 8.20 -17.98 2.72
C LYS A 67 6.67 -17.98 2.68
N GLY A 68 6.09 -17.11 3.49
CA GLY A 68 4.63 -16.95 3.63
C GLY A 68 3.92 -18.15 4.21
N TYR A 69 4.63 -19.05 4.92
CA TYR A 69 3.99 -20.16 5.63
C TYR A 69 2.96 -19.64 6.63
N VAL A 70 1.76 -20.21 6.62
CA VAL A 70 0.66 -19.79 7.49
C VAL A 70 0.16 -20.94 8.34
N THR A 71 0.13 -20.72 9.64
CA THR A 71 -0.43 -21.65 10.62
C THR A 71 -1.62 -21.04 11.32
N LEU A 72 -2.59 -21.88 11.65
CA LEU A 72 -3.68 -21.55 12.56
C LEU A 72 -3.62 -22.58 13.70
N SER A 73 -3.30 -22.12 14.90
CA SER A 73 -3.43 -22.92 16.12
C SER A 73 -4.57 -22.39 16.98
N LEU A 74 -5.21 -23.28 17.73
CA LEU A 74 -6.30 -22.94 18.62
C LEU A 74 -5.91 -23.27 20.06
N SER A 75 -6.47 -22.56 21.04
CA SER A 75 -6.27 -22.86 22.47
C SER A 75 -6.87 -24.21 22.90
N SER A 76 -7.73 -24.79 22.06
CA SER A 76 -8.26 -26.15 22.20
C SER A 76 -7.75 -27.03 21.05
N GLN A 77 -7.61 -28.33 21.31
CA GLN A 77 -7.21 -29.29 20.27
C GLN A 77 -8.39 -29.52 19.32
N VAL A 78 -8.29 -28.94 18.12
CA VAL A 78 -9.34 -28.99 17.08
C VAL A 78 -8.72 -29.45 15.78
N LYS A 79 -9.32 -30.46 15.14
CA LYS A 79 -8.96 -30.89 13.79
C LYS A 79 -9.43 -29.87 12.74
N ILE A 80 -8.48 -29.24 12.07
CA ILE A 80 -8.73 -28.32 10.96
C ILE A 80 -7.85 -28.68 9.76
N VAL A 81 -8.35 -28.40 8.55
CA VAL A 81 -7.61 -28.64 7.29
C VAL A 81 -7.43 -27.34 6.53
N PRO A 82 -6.19 -26.90 6.27
CA PRO A 82 -5.94 -25.71 5.48
C PRO A 82 -6.10 -25.97 3.97
N VAL A 83 -6.63 -24.97 3.26
CA VAL A 83 -6.80 -24.91 1.82
C VAL A 83 -6.42 -23.52 1.35
N LEU A 84 -5.39 -23.42 0.50
CA LEU A 84 -5.04 -22.17 -0.18
C LEU A 84 -5.92 -22.01 -1.42
N ILE A 85 -6.55 -20.85 -1.57
CA ILE A 85 -7.19 -20.45 -2.83
C ILE A 85 -6.34 -19.33 -3.43
N SER A 86 -5.57 -19.68 -4.45
CA SER A 86 -4.75 -18.74 -5.22
C SER A 86 -5.53 -18.09 -6.38
N GLY A 87 -4.91 -17.15 -7.10
CA GLY A 87 -5.52 -16.51 -8.27
C GLY A 87 -6.25 -15.23 -7.89
N LYS A 88 -7.50 -15.05 -8.30
CA LYS A 88 -8.21 -13.76 -8.09
C LYS A 88 -8.57 -13.48 -6.63
N GLU A 89 -8.50 -14.43 -5.70
CA GLU A 89 -9.08 -14.22 -4.36
C GLU A 89 -8.12 -14.38 -3.19
N LEU A 90 -6.81 -14.54 -3.45
CA LEU A 90 -5.76 -14.94 -2.50
C LEU A 90 -6.23 -15.01 -1.04
N LEU A 91 -6.73 -16.18 -0.66
CA LEU A 91 -7.26 -16.43 0.67
C LEU A 91 -6.80 -17.78 1.19
N ILE A 92 -6.72 -17.88 2.52
CA ILE A 92 -6.40 -19.10 3.23
C ILE A 92 -7.66 -19.51 3.96
N LYS A 93 -8.15 -20.70 3.62
CA LYS A 93 -9.36 -21.29 4.19
C LYS A 93 -8.98 -22.44 5.10
N TYR A 94 -9.54 -22.49 6.29
CA TYR A 94 -9.45 -23.62 7.22
C TYR A 94 -10.82 -24.27 7.34
N ILE A 95 -10.91 -25.55 7.00
CA ILE A 95 -12.13 -26.35 7.14
C ILE A 95 -12.13 -26.98 8.53
N VAL A 96 -13.21 -26.82 9.27
CA VAL A 96 -13.37 -27.42 10.60
C VAL A 96 -13.83 -28.87 10.44
N CYS A 97 -12.98 -29.81 10.86
CA CYS A 97 -13.25 -31.26 10.79
C CYS A 97 -13.49 -31.87 12.17
N GLU A 98 -13.40 -31.07 13.24
CA GLU A 98 -13.64 -31.51 14.60
C GLU A 98 -15.10 -31.88 14.81
N GLU A 99 -15.37 -33.03 15.44
CA GLU A 99 -16.72 -33.60 15.57
C GLU A 99 -17.67 -32.63 16.29
N ASN A 100 -17.19 -32.05 17.39
CA ASN A 100 -17.94 -31.10 18.21
C ASN A 100 -17.80 -29.63 17.75
N GLY A 101 -17.14 -29.39 16.61
CA GLY A 101 -16.79 -28.06 16.16
C GLY A 101 -15.78 -27.34 17.07
N ILE A 102 -15.77 -26.01 16.99
CA ILE A 102 -14.97 -25.12 17.83
C ILE A 102 -15.91 -24.41 18.80
N LYS A 103 -15.62 -24.46 20.10
CA LYS A 103 -16.44 -23.81 21.11
C LYS A 103 -16.22 -22.29 21.16
N ALA A 104 -17.29 -21.56 21.47
CA ALA A 104 -17.24 -20.13 21.78
C ALA A 104 -16.14 -19.84 22.82
N GLY A 105 -15.45 -18.71 22.66
CA GLY A 105 -14.33 -18.33 23.51
C GLY A 105 -12.99 -19.03 23.20
N THR A 106 -12.96 -20.03 22.30
CA THR A 106 -11.68 -20.60 21.83
C THR A 106 -10.83 -19.50 21.20
N VAL A 107 -9.55 -19.43 21.58
CA VAL A 107 -8.60 -18.45 21.06
C VAL A 107 -7.94 -19.02 19.80
N PHE A 108 -8.00 -18.25 18.73
CA PHE A 108 -7.33 -18.49 17.46
C PHE A 108 -6.00 -17.74 17.45
N HIS A 109 -4.96 -18.42 16.98
CA HIS A 109 -3.62 -17.89 16.79
C HIS A 109 -3.22 -18.12 15.33
N LEU A 110 -3.45 -17.14 14.47
CA LEU A 110 -2.99 -17.16 13.10
C LEU A 110 -1.57 -16.58 13.06
N ASN A 111 -0.59 -17.34 12.55
CA ASN A 111 0.77 -16.86 12.33
C ASN A 111 1.12 -16.99 10.86
N ILE A 112 1.75 -15.94 10.31
CA ILE A 112 2.22 -15.86 8.94
C ILE A 112 3.70 -15.55 8.99
N PHE A 113 4.52 -16.42 8.43
CA PHE A 113 5.98 -16.33 8.52
C PHE A 113 6.57 -15.85 7.20
N LYS A 114 7.37 -14.78 7.24
CA LYS A 114 8.13 -14.23 6.12
C LYS A 114 7.25 -14.00 4.87
N THR A 115 6.05 -13.46 5.05
CA THR A 115 5.21 -13.03 3.92
C THR A 115 5.79 -11.74 3.33
N LEU A 116 5.71 -11.56 2.02
CA LEU A 116 6.11 -10.29 1.39
C LEU A 116 4.94 -9.32 1.45
N VAL A 117 5.16 -8.23 2.18
CA VAL A 117 4.19 -7.14 2.39
C VAL A 117 3.89 -6.42 1.06
N GLN A 118 2.68 -5.90 0.95
CA GLN A 118 2.20 -5.13 -0.20
C GLN A 118 3.09 -3.93 -0.60
N SER A 119 2.94 -3.48 -1.86
CA SER A 119 3.70 -2.34 -2.39
C SER A 119 3.26 -1.00 -1.81
N LEU A 120 1.98 -0.87 -1.47
CA LEU A 120 1.37 0.41 -1.18
C LEU A 120 1.24 0.62 0.33
N VAL A 121 1.57 1.84 0.77
CA VAL A 121 1.23 2.32 2.11
C VAL A 121 -0.28 2.33 2.29
N GLU A 122 -0.74 1.76 3.40
CA GLU A 122 -2.15 1.66 3.73
C GLU A 122 -2.32 1.61 5.25
N GLN A 123 -3.00 2.62 5.81
CA GLN A 123 -3.33 2.67 7.22
C GLN A 123 -4.55 1.79 7.50
N ASN A 124 -4.56 1.14 8.67
CA ASN A 124 -5.64 0.25 9.11
C ASN A 124 -5.98 -0.83 8.07
N LYS A 125 -4.96 -1.43 7.45
CA LYS A 125 -5.14 -2.49 6.45
C LYS A 125 -5.89 -3.65 7.07
N LYS A 126 -7.11 -3.90 6.59
CA LYS A 126 -7.95 -5.01 7.06
C LYS A 126 -7.39 -6.36 6.60
N VAL A 127 -7.28 -7.30 7.53
CA VAL A 127 -7.13 -8.73 7.25
C VAL A 127 -8.47 -9.39 7.53
N GLU A 128 -9.24 -9.62 6.47
CA GLU A 128 -10.62 -10.06 6.63
C GLU A 128 -10.66 -11.49 7.17
N VAL A 129 -11.37 -11.67 8.29
CA VAL A 129 -11.72 -12.97 8.86
C VAL A 129 -13.18 -13.22 8.52
N LEU A 130 -13.47 -14.22 7.70
CA LEU A 130 -14.82 -14.55 7.26
C LEU A 130 -15.16 -15.96 7.74
N ILE A 131 -16.42 -16.17 8.14
CA ILE A 131 -16.87 -17.46 8.67
C ILE A 131 -18.01 -17.95 7.79
N LYS A 132 -17.87 -19.16 7.24
CA LYS A 132 -18.94 -19.82 6.47
C LYS A 132 -19.43 -21.03 7.25
N LEU A 133 -20.63 -20.94 7.81
CA LEU A 133 -21.30 -22.05 8.47
C LEU A 133 -21.87 -23.05 7.42
N PRO A 134 -22.10 -24.33 7.78
CA PRO A 134 -22.67 -25.32 6.87
C PRO A 134 -24.02 -24.85 6.33
N ASN A 135 -24.20 -24.90 5.01
CA ASN A 135 -25.44 -24.51 4.32
C ASN A 135 -25.91 -23.06 4.57
N GLN A 136 -25.05 -22.18 5.09
CA GLN A 136 -25.38 -20.78 5.33
C GLN A 136 -24.55 -19.83 4.45
N LYS A 137 -24.98 -18.57 4.43
CA LYS A 137 -24.24 -17.48 3.80
C LYS A 137 -22.93 -17.20 4.55
N LEU A 138 -22.03 -16.52 3.86
CA LEU A 138 -20.77 -16.05 4.42
C LEU A 138 -21.02 -14.94 5.45
N ILE A 139 -20.53 -15.14 6.66
CA ILE A 139 -20.60 -14.17 7.76
C ILE A 139 -19.32 -13.32 7.73
N THR A 140 -19.51 -12.01 7.79
CA THR A 140 -18.43 -11.02 7.89
C THR A 140 -18.58 -10.32 9.24
N PRO A 141 -17.74 -10.65 10.24
CA PRO A 141 -17.72 -9.94 11.50
C PRO A 141 -17.57 -8.42 11.31
N ASP A 142 -18.20 -7.67 12.19
CA ASP A 142 -18.20 -6.20 12.22
C ASP A 142 -16.80 -5.61 12.48
N ILE A 143 -16.05 -6.26 13.37
CA ILE A 143 -14.66 -5.92 13.71
C ILE A 143 -13.71 -6.84 12.95
N CYS A 144 -12.59 -6.29 12.48
CA CYS A 144 -11.62 -6.98 11.65
C CYS A 144 -10.19 -6.64 12.13
N PRO A 145 -9.25 -7.61 12.14
CA PRO A 145 -7.83 -7.34 12.36
C PRO A 145 -7.31 -6.26 11.41
N THR A 146 -6.56 -5.31 11.94
CA THR A 146 -5.90 -4.27 11.14
C THR A 146 -4.40 -4.22 11.39
N ILE A 147 -3.65 -3.93 10.33
CA ILE A 147 -2.21 -3.69 10.35
C ILE A 147 -1.88 -2.41 9.58
N ASN A 148 -0.89 -1.64 10.01
CA ASN A 148 -0.43 -0.49 9.25
C ASN A 148 0.69 -0.90 8.30
N VAL A 149 0.51 -0.65 7.01
CA VAL A 149 1.58 -0.81 6.01
C VAL A 149 2.21 0.56 5.78
N ILE A 150 3.49 0.69 6.12
CA ILE A 150 4.24 1.96 6.12
C ILE A 150 5.33 1.98 5.06
N ASN A 151 5.72 3.19 4.63
CA ASN A 151 6.76 3.40 3.62
C ASN A 151 8.11 2.94 4.15
N THR A 152 9.04 2.72 3.23
CA THR A 152 10.45 2.56 3.58
C THR A 152 11.14 3.93 3.67
N LYS A 153 12.48 3.95 3.73
CA LYS A 153 13.27 5.19 3.77
C LYS A 153 13.17 5.97 2.47
N PHE A 154 13.53 7.25 2.52
CA PHE A 154 13.74 8.08 1.35
C PHE A 154 14.61 7.38 0.30
N ASP A 155 14.21 7.51 -0.96
CA ASP A 155 14.93 7.00 -2.11
C ASP A 155 15.10 8.07 -3.18
N HIS A 156 14.01 8.73 -3.59
CA HIS A 156 14.06 9.71 -4.67
C HIS A 156 13.01 10.83 -4.54
N VAL A 157 13.19 11.86 -5.38
CA VAL A 157 12.23 12.96 -5.54
C VAL A 157 11.59 12.86 -6.91
N THR A 158 10.25 12.83 -6.96
CA THR A 158 9.47 12.87 -8.20
C THR A 158 8.91 14.28 -8.41
N ILE A 159 9.18 14.88 -9.57
CA ILE A 159 8.72 16.22 -9.92
C ILE A 159 7.72 16.12 -11.06
N ILE A 160 6.49 16.56 -10.80
CA ILE A 160 5.40 16.56 -11.78
C ILE A 160 5.17 18.00 -12.24
N CYS A 161 5.32 18.20 -13.55
CA CYS A 161 5.14 19.47 -14.24
C CYS A 161 4.19 19.29 -15.45
N PRO A 162 3.54 20.36 -15.93
CA PRO A 162 2.89 20.35 -17.24
C PRO A 162 3.92 20.03 -18.34
N SER A 163 3.50 19.34 -19.40
CA SER A 163 4.35 19.11 -20.58
C SER A 163 4.53 20.37 -21.42
N ILE A 164 3.50 21.21 -21.45
CA ILE A 164 3.45 22.42 -22.26
C ILE A 164 3.00 23.57 -21.38
N VAL A 165 3.73 24.69 -21.44
CA VAL A 165 3.42 25.94 -20.74
C VAL A 165 3.58 27.12 -21.70
N SER A 166 2.93 28.26 -21.40
CA SER A 166 3.16 29.50 -22.15
C SER A 166 4.26 30.33 -21.53
N THR A 167 5.00 31.05 -22.37
CA THR A 167 5.97 32.05 -21.94
C THR A 167 5.33 33.06 -20.99
N ASN A 168 6.01 33.34 -19.87
CA ASN A 168 5.62 34.24 -18.78
C ASN A 168 4.31 33.89 -18.05
N LYS A 169 3.62 32.79 -18.38
CA LYS A 169 2.44 32.33 -17.63
C LYS A 169 2.84 31.47 -16.45
N GLU A 170 2.11 31.65 -15.35
CA GLU A 170 2.28 30.84 -14.14
C GLU A 170 1.81 29.42 -14.37
N PHE A 171 2.58 28.47 -13.87
CA PHE A 171 2.16 27.08 -13.78
C PHE A 171 2.55 26.48 -12.44
N LYS A 172 1.84 25.40 -12.11
CA LYS A 172 2.05 24.65 -10.89
C LYS A 172 2.99 23.48 -11.14
N ILE A 173 3.89 23.27 -10.19
CA ILE A 173 4.65 22.02 -10.07
C ILE A 173 4.32 21.32 -8.75
N LEU A 174 4.44 20.01 -8.76
CA LEU A 174 4.26 19.14 -7.60
C LEU A 174 5.56 18.38 -7.38
N ILE A 175 6.15 18.51 -6.20
CA ILE A 175 7.34 17.78 -5.78
C ILE A 175 6.90 16.73 -4.77
N ARG A 176 7.29 15.49 -4.98
CA ARG A 176 6.96 14.32 -4.15
C ARG A 176 8.25 13.69 -3.66
N VAL A 177 8.32 13.40 -2.37
CA VAL A 177 9.43 12.70 -1.75
C VAL A 177 9.01 11.25 -1.54
N GLU A 178 9.71 10.31 -2.16
CA GLU A 178 9.24 8.95 -2.32
C GLU A 178 10.28 7.91 -1.86
N ASP A 179 9.77 6.76 -1.43
CA ASP A 179 10.58 5.56 -1.26
C ASP A 179 10.81 4.83 -2.58
N LYS A 180 11.64 3.79 -2.58
CA LYS A 180 11.98 3.01 -3.79
C LYS A 180 10.78 2.32 -4.46
N PHE A 181 9.61 2.36 -3.84
CA PHE A 181 8.36 1.79 -4.34
C PHE A 181 7.31 2.86 -4.67
N ASN A 182 7.74 4.12 -4.78
CA ASN A 182 6.93 5.28 -5.13
C ASN A 182 5.86 5.63 -4.08
N ASN A 183 6.05 5.22 -2.82
CA ASN A 183 5.22 5.67 -1.70
C ASN A 183 5.76 6.97 -1.13
N LEU A 184 4.87 7.87 -0.73
CA LEU A 184 5.24 9.14 -0.11
C LEU A 184 5.89 8.92 1.26
N ILE A 185 7.01 9.60 1.50
CA ILE A 185 7.65 9.71 2.82
C ILE A 185 6.95 10.82 3.60
N LYS A 186 5.89 10.48 4.34
CA LYS A 186 5.03 11.49 4.99
C LYS A 186 5.76 12.35 6.02
N ASN A 187 6.71 11.77 6.74
CA ASN A 187 7.47 12.44 7.80
C ASN A 187 8.78 13.07 7.29
N PHE A 188 8.90 13.35 5.98
CA PHE A 188 10.08 14.01 5.45
C PHE A 188 10.17 15.46 5.94
N SER A 189 11.31 15.82 6.53
CA SER A 189 11.57 17.14 7.10
C SER A 189 13.00 17.56 6.79
N ASP A 190 13.19 18.24 5.65
CA ASP A 190 14.48 18.70 5.17
C ASP A 190 14.31 19.79 4.09
N ASN A 191 15.41 20.32 3.57
CA ASN A 191 15.40 21.27 2.46
C ASN A 191 15.78 20.59 1.14
N ILE A 192 15.01 20.86 0.08
CA ILE A 192 15.31 20.44 -1.29
C ILE A 192 15.58 21.68 -2.14
N GLN A 193 16.73 21.72 -2.81
CA GLN A 193 17.06 22.81 -3.73
C GLN A 193 16.47 22.53 -5.11
N LEU A 194 15.87 23.53 -5.74
CA LEU A 194 15.31 23.44 -7.07
C LEU A 194 16.14 24.22 -8.09
N TYR A 195 16.29 23.61 -9.26
CA TYR A 195 16.97 24.16 -10.41
C TYR A 195 16.12 24.02 -11.66
N LYS A 196 16.32 24.92 -12.61
CA LYS A 196 15.81 24.83 -13.99
C LYS A 196 17.01 24.44 -14.85
N SER A 197 16.88 23.38 -15.65
CA SER A 197 17.92 23.00 -16.62
C SER A 197 17.38 23.00 -18.04
N THR A 198 18.27 23.28 -18.99
CA THR A 198 18.04 23.15 -20.43
C THR A 198 18.90 21.99 -20.98
N LYS A 199 18.90 21.79 -22.30
CA LYS A 199 19.76 20.77 -22.93
C LYS A 199 21.26 21.02 -22.74
N SER A 200 21.71 22.23 -22.39
CA SER A 200 23.13 22.58 -22.26
C SER A 200 23.79 22.12 -20.95
N LYS A 201 23.05 21.43 -20.04
CA LYS A 201 23.48 21.07 -18.67
C LYS A 201 23.66 22.26 -17.71
N ASP A 202 23.40 23.49 -18.16
CA ASP A 202 23.34 24.65 -17.28
C ASP A 202 22.17 24.50 -16.31
N ARG A 203 22.39 24.93 -15.07
CA ARG A 203 21.42 24.85 -13.97
C ARG A 203 21.20 26.24 -13.39
N ASP A 204 20.02 26.79 -13.62
CA ASP A 204 19.60 28.03 -12.97
C ASP A 204 18.96 27.69 -11.64
N TYR A 205 19.49 28.21 -10.53
CA TYR A 205 18.86 28.05 -9.23
C TYR A 205 17.49 28.76 -9.20
N ILE A 206 16.50 28.09 -8.60
CA ILE A 206 15.13 28.60 -8.51
C ILE A 206 14.77 28.94 -7.06
N ALA A 207 14.89 27.96 -6.16
CA ALA A 207 14.41 28.08 -4.79
C ALA A 207 14.96 26.96 -3.90
N SER A 208 14.88 27.16 -2.59
CA SER A 208 15.05 26.11 -1.58
C SER A 208 13.69 25.82 -0.95
N LEU A 209 13.19 24.61 -1.12
CA LEU A 209 11.92 24.15 -0.58
C LEU A 209 12.12 23.54 0.80
N LYS A 210 11.54 24.16 1.83
CA LYS A 210 11.55 23.62 3.19
C LYS A 210 10.39 22.66 3.39
N PHE A 211 10.66 21.37 3.35
CA PHE A 211 9.69 20.35 3.73
C PHE A 211 9.57 20.27 5.26
N LYS A 212 8.34 20.07 5.72
CA LYS A 212 7.94 19.76 7.08
C LYS A 212 7.08 18.50 7.06
N GLU A 213 6.91 17.85 8.20
CA GLU A 213 6.03 16.69 8.33
C GLU A 213 4.57 16.99 7.90
N GLU A 214 4.10 18.21 8.14
CA GLU A 214 2.79 18.71 7.70
C GLU A 214 2.59 18.67 6.17
N ASN A 215 3.68 18.64 5.40
CA ASN A 215 3.62 18.52 3.94
C ASN A 215 3.29 17.09 3.49
N GLU A 216 3.33 16.10 4.38
CA GLU A 216 3.08 14.68 4.07
C GLU A 216 3.89 14.18 2.84
N GLY A 217 5.15 14.62 2.71
CA GLY A 217 6.02 14.26 1.59
C GLY A 217 5.66 14.93 0.26
N ILE A 218 4.78 15.93 0.26
CA ILE A 218 4.33 16.66 -0.93
C ILE A 218 4.55 18.16 -0.79
N PHE A 219 5.26 18.76 -1.75
CA PHE A 219 5.36 20.22 -1.86
C PHE A 219 4.72 20.71 -3.16
N LYS A 220 3.91 21.77 -3.07
CA LYS A 220 3.25 22.42 -4.21
C LYS A 220 3.81 23.82 -4.37
N LYS A 221 4.31 24.14 -5.57
CA LYS A 221 4.72 25.51 -5.93
C LYS A 221 3.90 25.97 -7.13
N ASN A 222 3.23 27.12 -7.02
CA ASN A 222 2.17 27.55 -7.96
C ASN A 222 2.60 28.70 -8.88
N ASP A 223 3.70 29.37 -8.56
CA ASP A 223 4.19 30.63 -9.14
C ASP A 223 5.39 30.41 -10.07
N PHE A 224 5.48 29.23 -10.70
CA PHE A 224 6.57 28.92 -11.63
C PHE A 224 6.34 29.62 -12.97
N LYS A 225 7.38 30.26 -13.52
CA LYS A 225 7.36 30.94 -14.82
C LYS A 225 8.60 30.57 -15.63
N ILE A 226 8.43 30.51 -16.95
CA ILE A 226 9.53 30.40 -17.91
C ILE A 226 9.39 31.58 -18.87
N SER A 227 10.44 32.38 -19.02
CA SER A 227 10.43 33.66 -19.74
C SER A 227 10.80 33.57 -21.21
N GLU A 228 11.28 32.41 -21.66
CA GLU A 228 11.75 32.19 -23.03
C GLU A 228 11.18 30.87 -23.57
N SER A 229 10.89 30.83 -24.86
CA SER A 229 10.47 29.60 -25.52
C SER A 229 11.64 28.61 -25.60
N GLY A 230 11.35 27.32 -25.43
CA GLY A 230 12.38 26.29 -25.35
C GLY A 230 11.95 25.02 -24.66
N THR A 231 12.91 24.11 -24.46
CA THR A 231 12.72 22.87 -23.70
C THR A 231 13.47 22.92 -22.39
N TYR A 232 12.75 22.74 -21.30
CA TYR A 232 13.25 22.85 -19.93
C TYR A 232 13.00 21.56 -19.16
N SER A 233 13.68 21.42 -18.03
CA SER A 233 13.36 20.44 -17.00
C SER A 233 13.54 21.10 -15.64
N ILE A 234 12.79 20.63 -14.65
CA ILE A 234 13.01 21.01 -13.27
C ILE A 234 13.83 19.91 -12.62
N GLU A 235 14.88 20.30 -11.90
CA GLU A 235 15.75 19.40 -11.15
C GLU A 235 15.66 19.71 -9.66
N ALA A 236 15.53 18.67 -8.84
CA ALA A 236 15.63 18.74 -7.39
C ALA A 236 17.01 18.20 -6.99
N PHE A 237 17.76 18.96 -6.21
CA PHE A 237 19.00 18.50 -5.59
C PHE A 237 18.77 18.21 -4.12
N TYR A 238 19.11 16.99 -3.72
CA TYR A 238 19.02 16.52 -2.35
C TYR A 238 20.01 15.39 -2.12
N ASN A 239 20.68 15.41 -0.96
CA ASN A 239 21.62 14.36 -0.54
C ASN A 239 22.66 13.98 -1.63
N GLY A 240 23.25 14.99 -2.28
CA GLY A 240 24.27 14.81 -3.32
C GLY A 240 23.76 14.33 -4.68
N SER A 241 22.44 14.17 -4.86
CA SER A 241 21.83 13.63 -6.08
C SER A 241 20.87 14.63 -6.72
N TYR A 242 20.80 14.59 -8.06
CA TYR A 242 19.82 15.34 -8.84
C TYR A 242 18.70 14.42 -9.32
N PHE A 243 17.45 14.85 -9.10
CA PHE A 243 16.25 14.18 -9.58
C PHE A 243 15.54 15.09 -10.59
N LYS A 244 15.20 14.55 -11.76
CA LYS A 244 14.79 15.35 -12.92
C LYS A 244 13.32 15.08 -13.30
N SER A 245 12.57 16.14 -13.59
CA SER A 245 11.22 16.05 -14.13
C SER A 245 11.20 15.54 -15.57
N ASN A 246 10.01 15.20 -16.08
CA ASN A 246 9.81 15.12 -17.53
C ASN A 246 10.06 16.50 -18.19
N PRO A 247 10.42 16.53 -19.49
CA PRO A 247 10.63 17.79 -20.21
C PRO A 247 9.36 18.65 -20.28
N ILE A 248 9.56 19.96 -20.17
CA ILE A 248 8.57 21.02 -20.32
C ILE A 248 8.89 21.78 -21.60
N ILE A 249 7.91 21.92 -22.49
CA ILE A 249 8.01 22.73 -23.70
C ILE A 249 7.34 24.07 -23.39
N CYS A 250 8.11 25.16 -23.41
CA CYS A 250 7.61 26.53 -23.28
C CYS A 250 7.40 27.12 -24.68
N LEU A 251 6.19 27.62 -24.95
CA LEU A 251 5.80 28.21 -26.23
C LEU A 251 5.30 29.65 -26.02
N ASP A 252 5.60 30.54 -26.96
CA ASP A 252 5.16 31.94 -26.87
C ASP A 252 3.64 32.10 -27.04
N ASP A 253 3.02 31.23 -27.84
CA ASP A 253 1.56 31.14 -28.00
C ASP A 253 1.12 29.66 -28.19
N PRO A 254 0.92 28.90 -27.09
CA PRO A 254 0.42 27.54 -27.21
C PRO A 254 -1.07 27.58 -27.52
N ASN A 255 -1.45 27.12 -28.72
CA ASN A 255 -2.83 26.75 -29.02
C ASN A 255 -3.41 25.93 -27.84
N GLU A 256 -4.53 26.41 -27.34
CA GLU A 256 -5.19 26.09 -26.07
C GLU A 256 -5.08 24.62 -25.61
N LYS A 257 -4.15 24.31 -24.70
CA LYS A 257 -4.29 23.39 -23.53
C LYS A 257 -2.91 23.09 -22.90
N ASN A 258 -2.80 23.29 -21.60
CA ASN A 258 -1.67 22.78 -20.80
C ASN A 258 -1.77 21.25 -20.71
N LEU A 259 -1.27 20.54 -21.72
CA LEU A 259 -1.17 19.08 -21.68
C LEU A 259 -0.15 18.68 -20.61
N PHE A 260 -0.51 17.71 -19.79
CA PHE A 260 0.42 17.04 -18.88
C PHE A 260 0.83 15.72 -19.52
N TRP A 261 2.09 15.30 -19.30
CA TRP A 261 2.53 13.97 -19.71
C TRP A 261 1.63 13.02 -18.94
N GLY A 262 0.93 12.14 -19.64
CA GLY A 262 0.04 11.18 -19.00
C GLY A 262 0.82 10.40 -17.96
N TYR A 263 0.68 10.76 -16.68
CA TYR A 263 1.22 9.99 -15.56
C TYR A 263 0.25 8.85 -15.26
N ILE A 264 -0.04 8.05 -16.30
CA ILE A 264 -1.09 7.03 -16.32
C ILE A 264 -0.78 5.93 -15.28
N HIS A 265 0.50 5.75 -14.95
CA HIS A 265 0.98 4.75 -13.99
C HIS A 265 1.70 5.38 -12.80
N GLY A 266 1.29 6.59 -12.42
CA GLY A 266 1.97 7.38 -11.43
C GLY A 266 2.06 6.84 -9.99
N HIS A 267 1.47 5.69 -9.78
CA HIS A 267 1.36 4.99 -8.50
C HIS A 267 1.99 3.59 -8.56
N SER A 268 2.46 3.12 -9.72
CA SER A 268 3.10 1.81 -9.88
C SER A 268 3.78 1.68 -11.25
N ASN A 269 4.95 1.04 -11.35
CA ASN A 269 5.52 0.64 -12.65
C ASN A 269 4.73 -0.50 -13.34
N LYS A 270 3.53 -0.83 -12.85
CA LYS A 270 2.67 -1.87 -13.43
C LYS A 270 1.73 -1.22 -14.43
N SER A 271 1.73 -1.77 -15.65
CA SER A 271 0.78 -1.42 -16.69
C SER A 271 -0.57 -2.07 -16.37
N ASP A 272 -1.63 -1.26 -16.39
CA ASP A 272 -3.02 -1.70 -16.21
C ASP A 272 -3.67 -2.02 -17.58
N GLY A 273 -2.92 -2.72 -18.45
CA GLY A 273 -3.36 -3.10 -19.79
C GLY A 273 -4.72 -3.82 -19.82
#